data_AF-A0A523SFF8-F1
#
_entry.id   AF-A0A523SFF8-F1
#
_cell.length_a   1.000
_cell.length_b   1.000
_cell.length_c   1.000
_cell.angle_alpha   90.00
_cell.angle_beta   90.00
_cell.angle_gamma   90.00
#
_symmetry.space_group_name_H-M   'P 1'
#
loop_
_entity.id
_entity.type
_entity.pdbx_description
1 polymer ?
#
loop_
_entity_poly.entity_id
_entity_poly.type
_entity_poly.pdbx_seq_one_letter_code
_entity_poly.pdbx_strand_id
1 'polypeptide(L)'
;MKRTLVFISLLWLLVPLMLFSEHSGRELHRDFENIKINNDSTTEVQNEEQIVMNPTDSTNIVAVWRDFRFGYRQVYYGFTFDGGVTWNQERFVEPQYAWDSDPGLTVDSDGNFYVVLLS
;
A
#
# COMPACT_ATOMS: atom_id res chain seq x y z
N MET A 1 28.73 26.23 61.09
CA MET A 1 28.11 27.00 59.98
C MET A 1 28.82 26.64 58.69
N LYS A 2 28.13 25.95 57.78
CA LYS A 2 28.71 25.38 56.54
C LYS A 2 28.92 26.50 55.52
N ARG A 3 30.13 26.60 54.95
CA ARG A 3 30.46 27.48 53.82
C ARG A 3 30.41 26.63 52.54
N THR A 4 29.46 26.92 51.67
CA THR A 4 29.34 26.26 50.36
C THR A 4 30.14 27.06 49.35
N LEU A 5 31.20 26.48 48.77
CA LEU A 5 31.85 26.97 47.55
C LEU A 5 31.06 26.45 46.34
N VAL A 6 30.71 27.34 45.41
CA VAL A 6 30.15 26.98 44.10
C VAL A 6 31.27 27.11 43.07
N PHE A 7 31.62 26.01 42.41
CA PHE A 7 32.47 26.04 41.22
C PHE A 7 31.59 26.22 39.99
N ILE A 8 31.71 27.38 39.33
CA ILE A 8 31.13 27.59 38.00
C ILE A 8 32.19 27.16 36.99
N SER A 9 31.92 26.06 36.28
CA SER A 9 32.75 25.59 35.18
C SER A 9 32.62 26.53 33.99
N LEU A 10 33.72 27.20 33.63
CA LEU A 10 33.91 27.83 32.32
C LEU A 10 34.26 26.74 31.31
N LEU A 11 33.31 26.34 30.45
CA LEU A 11 33.64 25.63 29.21
C LEU A 11 32.58 25.89 28.13
N TRP A 12 32.50 27.11 27.63
CA TRP A 12 31.75 27.44 26.41
C TRP A 12 32.52 28.47 25.58
N LEU A 13 33.63 28.02 24.99
CA LEU A 13 34.28 28.74 23.90
C LEU A 13 34.73 27.71 22.86
N LEU A 14 34.40 27.99 21.60
CA LEU A 14 34.73 27.29 20.35
C LEU A 14 33.62 26.36 19.83
N VAL A 15 32.64 26.92 19.11
CA VAL A 15 32.57 26.88 17.63
C VAL A 15 31.56 27.96 17.18
N PRO A 16 31.99 29.02 16.47
CA PRO A 16 31.06 29.86 15.73
C PRO A 16 30.79 29.26 14.34
N LEU A 17 29.72 29.74 13.70
CA LEU A 17 29.53 29.73 12.24
C LEU A 17 28.89 28.47 11.63
N MET A 18 27.56 28.52 11.49
CA MET A 18 26.85 28.56 10.19
C MET A 18 25.38 28.20 10.42
N LEU A 19 24.53 29.21 10.58
CA LEU A 19 23.10 29.07 10.31
C LEU A 19 22.86 29.55 8.88
N PHE A 20 23.20 28.69 7.93
CA PHE A 20 22.52 28.64 6.64
C PHE A 20 22.08 27.20 6.47
N SER A 21 20.85 26.89 6.88
CA SER A 21 20.18 25.73 6.32
C SER A 21 19.91 26.10 4.87
N GLU A 22 20.69 25.57 3.95
CA GLU A 22 20.30 25.53 2.54
C GLU A 22 18.89 24.95 2.49
N HIS A 23 17.91 25.77 2.12
CA HIS A 23 16.72 25.26 1.47
C HIS A 23 17.20 24.74 0.11
N SER A 24 17.84 23.57 0.10
CA SER A 24 17.91 22.79 -1.12
C SER A 24 16.46 22.51 -1.47
N GLY A 25 16.03 23.11 -2.58
CA GLY A 25 14.71 22.87 -3.13
C GLY A 25 14.57 21.38 -3.37
N ARG A 26 13.99 20.68 -2.40
CA ARG A 26 13.52 19.32 -2.61
C ARG A 26 12.31 19.46 -3.50
N GLU A 27 12.49 19.17 -4.78
CA GLU A 27 11.38 18.72 -5.60
C GLU A 27 10.62 17.68 -4.76
N LEU A 28 9.32 17.89 -4.57
CA LEU A 28 8.46 16.91 -3.92
C LEU A 28 8.32 15.73 -4.89
N HIS A 29 9.39 14.96 -5.07
CA HIS A 29 9.30 13.63 -5.64
C HIS A 29 8.61 12.80 -4.57
N ARG A 30 7.27 12.76 -4.65
CA ARG A 30 6.50 11.75 -3.93
C ARG A 30 6.94 10.43 -4.53
N ASP A 31 7.90 9.77 -3.88
CA ASP A 31 8.28 8.40 -4.17
C ASP A 31 7.02 7.54 -4.00
N PHE A 32 6.40 7.15 -5.10
CA PHE A 32 5.31 6.18 -5.07
C PHE A 32 5.93 4.80 -4.98
N GLU A 33 5.71 4.10 -3.87
CA GLU A 33 6.15 2.73 -3.71
C GLU A 33 5.40 1.82 -4.69
N ASN A 34 6.13 0.93 -5.36
CA ASN A 34 5.52 -0.13 -6.16
C ASN A 34 5.18 -1.29 -5.23
N ILE A 35 3.89 -1.48 -4.97
CA ILE A 35 3.40 -2.47 -4.01
C ILE A 35 2.84 -3.66 -4.78
N LYS A 36 3.47 -4.83 -4.60
CA LYS A 36 2.97 -6.09 -5.15
C LYS A 36 1.81 -6.60 -4.29
N ILE A 37 0.60 -6.61 -4.85
CA ILE A 37 -0.62 -7.09 -4.17
C ILE A 37 -0.64 -8.63 -4.10
N ASN A 38 -0.33 -9.31 -5.20
CA ASN A 38 -0.39 -10.77 -5.26
C ASN A 38 0.78 -11.44 -4.51
N ASN A 39 0.54 -12.63 -3.94
CA ASN A 39 1.54 -13.45 -3.26
C ASN A 39 1.99 -14.64 -4.13
N ASP A 40 1.77 -14.56 -5.44
CA ASP A 40 2.24 -15.55 -6.38
C ASP A 40 3.78 -15.59 -6.37
N SER A 41 4.33 -16.75 -6.04
CA SER A 41 5.76 -17.04 -6.04
C SER A 41 6.24 -17.73 -7.32
N THR A 42 5.33 -17.98 -8.26
CA THR A 42 5.63 -18.56 -9.57
C THR A 42 6.01 -17.46 -10.57
N THR A 43 6.20 -17.86 -11.84
CA THR A 43 6.41 -16.96 -12.98
C THR A 43 5.21 -16.95 -13.92
N GLU A 44 4.06 -17.43 -13.45
CA GLU A 44 2.85 -17.53 -14.26
C GLU A 44 2.25 -16.14 -14.54
N VAL A 45 1.44 -16.09 -15.59
CA VAL A 45 0.84 -14.84 -16.05
C VAL A 45 -0.25 -14.38 -15.09
N GLN A 46 -0.31 -13.07 -14.92
CA GLN A 46 -1.39 -12.34 -14.26
C GLN A 46 -1.90 -11.32 -15.28
N ASN A 47 -3.21 -11.16 -15.41
CA ASN A 47 -3.80 -10.21 -16.36
C ASN A 47 -5.24 -9.82 -15.97
N GLU A 48 -5.85 -8.95 -16.79
CA GLU A 48 -7.26 -8.49 -16.64
C GLU A 48 -7.51 -7.81 -15.28
N GLU A 49 -6.53 -7.05 -14.82
CA GLU A 49 -6.58 -6.39 -13.52
C GLU A 49 -7.55 -5.20 -13.52
N GLN A 50 -8.28 -5.06 -12.42
CA GLN A 50 -9.09 -3.88 -12.14
C GLN A 50 -8.88 -3.45 -10.69
N ILE A 51 -9.04 -2.16 -10.42
CA ILE A 51 -8.91 -1.58 -9.07
C ILE A 51 -9.96 -0.48 -8.88
N VAL A 52 -10.61 -0.48 -7.74
CA VAL A 52 -11.67 0.47 -7.39
C VAL A 52 -11.48 0.93 -5.95
N MET A 53 -11.63 2.24 -5.73
CA MET A 53 -11.57 2.86 -4.41
C MET A 53 -12.99 3.07 -3.88
N ASN A 54 -13.21 2.82 -2.59
CA ASN A 54 -14.49 3.09 -1.93
C ASN A 54 -14.77 4.62 -1.94
N PRO A 55 -15.92 5.08 -2.47
CA PRO A 55 -16.23 6.50 -2.55
C PRO A 55 -16.49 7.16 -1.19
N THR A 56 -16.74 6.38 -0.14
CA THR A 56 -16.98 6.86 1.23
C THR A 56 -15.73 6.78 2.12
N ASP A 57 -14.73 5.99 1.72
CA ASP A 57 -13.49 5.78 2.46
C ASP A 57 -12.32 5.51 1.50
N SER A 58 -11.50 6.53 1.22
CA SER A 58 -10.36 6.40 0.30
C SER A 58 -9.25 5.47 0.81
N THR A 59 -9.29 5.05 2.08
CA THR A 59 -8.34 4.06 2.61
C THR A 59 -8.73 2.63 2.24
N ASN A 60 -9.99 2.42 1.87
CA ASN A 60 -10.50 1.14 1.43
C ASN A 60 -10.52 1.03 -0.10
N ILE A 61 -9.71 0.10 -0.62
CA ILE A 61 -9.53 -0.13 -2.06
C ILE A 61 -9.59 -1.64 -2.29
N VAL A 62 -10.22 -2.05 -3.39
CA VAL A 62 -10.29 -3.44 -3.83
C VAL A 62 -9.67 -3.53 -5.22
N ALA A 63 -8.91 -4.60 -5.45
CA ALA A 63 -8.40 -4.99 -6.75
C ALA A 63 -8.83 -6.41 -7.08
N VAL A 64 -8.99 -6.71 -8.36
CA VAL A 64 -9.27 -8.06 -8.88
C VAL A 64 -8.34 -8.34 -10.04
N TRP A 65 -8.00 -9.61 -10.26
CA TRP A 65 -7.17 -10.03 -11.39
C TRP A 65 -7.38 -11.50 -11.71
N ARG A 66 -7.04 -11.88 -12.94
CA ARG A 66 -6.91 -13.26 -13.35
C ARG A 66 -5.51 -13.77 -13.03
N ASP A 67 -5.47 -15.00 -12.52
CA ASP A 67 -4.30 -15.63 -11.93
C ASP A 67 -4.07 -17.04 -12.46
N PHE A 68 -2.86 -17.31 -12.95
CA PHE A 68 -2.49 -18.59 -13.56
C PHE A 68 -1.53 -19.44 -12.72
N ARG A 69 -1.29 -19.10 -11.44
CA ARG A 69 -0.30 -19.78 -10.60
C ARG A 69 -0.46 -21.31 -10.46
N PHE A 70 -1.63 -21.85 -10.82
CA PHE A 70 -1.92 -23.29 -10.82
C PHE A 70 -1.93 -23.91 -12.23
N GLY A 71 -1.43 -23.22 -13.25
CA GLY A 71 -1.38 -23.67 -14.64
C GLY A 71 -2.69 -23.50 -15.42
N TYR A 72 -3.71 -22.90 -14.79
CA TYR A 72 -4.98 -22.53 -15.42
C TYR A 72 -5.52 -21.26 -14.77
N ARG A 73 -6.41 -20.57 -15.48
CA ARG A 73 -7.00 -19.31 -15.02
C ARG A 73 -7.89 -19.50 -13.80
N GLN A 74 -7.70 -18.65 -12.81
CA GLN A 74 -8.57 -18.41 -11.67
C GLN A 74 -8.73 -16.90 -11.50
N VAL A 75 -9.65 -16.48 -10.62
CA VAL A 75 -9.74 -15.07 -10.24
C VAL A 75 -9.42 -14.90 -8.76
N TYR A 76 -8.57 -13.92 -8.48
CA TYR A 76 -8.23 -13.46 -7.14
C TYR A 76 -8.71 -12.03 -6.95
N TYR A 77 -8.89 -11.66 -5.69
CA TYR A 77 -9.09 -10.28 -5.26
C TYR A 77 -8.15 -9.93 -4.14
N GLY A 78 -7.84 -8.65 -4.04
CA GLY A 78 -7.05 -8.05 -2.97
C GLY A 78 -7.76 -6.84 -2.42
N PHE A 79 -7.56 -6.56 -1.13
CA PHE A 79 -8.15 -5.41 -0.47
C PHE A 79 -7.19 -4.78 0.54
N THR A 80 -7.36 -3.49 0.74
CA THR A 80 -6.63 -2.66 1.70
C THR A 80 -7.61 -1.82 2.53
N PHE A 81 -7.18 -1.42 3.71
CA PHE A 81 -7.86 -0.47 4.61
C PHE A 81 -6.89 0.64 5.09
N ASP A 82 -5.73 0.78 4.44
CA ASP A 82 -4.70 1.76 4.79
C ASP A 82 -4.24 2.58 3.58
N GLY A 83 -5.09 2.69 2.55
CA GLY A 83 -4.81 3.48 1.36
C GLY A 83 -3.83 2.82 0.41
N GLY A 84 -3.69 1.50 0.50
CA GLY A 84 -2.84 0.70 -0.38
C GLY A 84 -1.43 0.46 0.12
N VAL A 85 -1.12 0.77 1.39
CA VAL A 85 0.20 0.50 2.00
C VAL A 85 0.36 -1.00 2.28
N THR A 86 -0.68 -1.64 2.79
CA THR A 86 -0.75 -3.09 2.97
C THR A 86 -1.99 -3.70 2.32
N TRP A 87 -1.84 -4.92 1.84
CA TRP A 87 -2.88 -5.65 1.11
C TRP A 87 -3.07 -7.04 1.67
N ASN A 88 -4.33 -7.44 1.83
CA ASN A 88 -4.73 -8.84 1.93
C ASN A 88 -5.19 -9.32 0.55
N GLN A 89 -5.17 -10.63 0.32
CA GLN A 89 -5.73 -11.22 -0.90
C GLN A 89 -6.34 -12.58 -0.64
N GLU A 90 -7.33 -12.92 -1.45
CA GLU A 90 -7.98 -14.21 -1.43
C GLU A 90 -8.35 -14.64 -2.84
N ARG A 91 -8.51 -15.95 -3.02
CA ARG A 91 -9.04 -16.53 -4.25
C ARG A 91 -10.56 -16.48 -4.17
N PHE A 92 -11.24 -16.16 -5.26
CA PHE A 92 -12.68 -16.42 -5.31
C PHE A 92 -12.95 -17.92 -5.15
N VAL A 93 -13.80 -18.27 -4.19
CA VAL A 93 -14.24 -19.65 -3.96
C VAL A 93 -15.74 -19.71 -4.21
N GLU A 94 -16.12 -19.83 -5.47
CA GLU A 94 -17.48 -20.15 -5.90
C GLU A 94 -17.67 -21.68 -5.95
N PRO A 95 -18.91 -22.21 -5.98
CA PRO A 95 -19.15 -23.59 -6.41
C PRO A 95 -18.46 -23.87 -7.76
N GLN A 96 -17.88 -25.07 -7.89
CA GLN A 96 -16.88 -25.48 -8.90
C GLN A 96 -17.20 -25.08 -10.36
N TYR A 97 -16.63 -23.97 -10.82
CA TYR A 97 -16.32 -23.78 -12.24
C TYR A 97 -14.80 -23.76 -12.37
N ALA A 98 -14.26 -24.57 -13.28
CA ALA A 98 -12.82 -24.79 -13.34
C ALA A 98 -12.03 -23.56 -13.81
N TRP A 99 -12.72 -22.55 -14.36
CA TRP A 99 -12.22 -21.71 -15.44
C TRP A 99 -12.72 -20.25 -15.37
N ASP A 100 -12.86 -19.72 -14.16
CA ASP A 100 -13.24 -18.32 -13.95
C ASP A 100 -12.26 -17.36 -14.65
N SER A 101 -12.80 -16.35 -15.32
CA SER A 101 -12.07 -15.36 -16.10
C SER A 101 -12.81 -14.03 -16.13
N ASP A 102 -12.21 -13.05 -16.80
CA ASP A 102 -12.83 -11.79 -17.23
C ASP A 102 -13.48 -11.05 -16.05
N PRO A 103 -12.75 -10.83 -14.94
CA PRO A 103 -13.34 -10.23 -13.77
C PRO A 103 -13.76 -8.78 -14.03
N GLY A 104 -14.95 -8.43 -13.54
CA GLY A 104 -15.44 -7.07 -13.45
C GLY A 104 -15.57 -6.65 -11.99
N LEU A 105 -15.13 -5.43 -11.65
CA LEU A 105 -15.18 -4.85 -10.32
C LEU A 105 -15.87 -3.48 -10.37
N THR A 106 -16.83 -3.26 -9.48
CA THR A 106 -17.45 -1.95 -9.26
C THR A 106 -17.77 -1.73 -7.78
N VAL A 107 -18.17 -0.52 -7.44
CA VAL A 107 -18.56 -0.12 -6.08
C VAL A 107 -19.79 0.78 -6.16
N ASP A 108 -20.73 0.63 -5.23
CA ASP A 108 -21.86 1.55 -5.09
C ASP A 108 -21.52 2.78 -4.23
N SER A 109 -22.48 3.68 -4.09
CA SER A 109 -22.32 4.91 -3.31
C SER A 109 -22.14 4.69 -1.81
N ASP A 110 -22.50 3.51 -1.31
CA ASP A 110 -22.41 3.17 0.11
C ASP A 110 -21.10 2.42 0.42
N GLY A 111 -20.28 2.16 -0.59
CA GLY A 111 -19.00 1.47 -0.45
C GLY A 111 -19.08 -0.05 -0.53
N ASN A 112 -20.20 -0.61 -1.02
CA ASN A 112 -20.28 -2.05 -1.26
C ASN A 112 -19.62 -2.38 -2.60
N PHE A 113 -18.66 -3.29 -2.59
CA PHE A 113 -17.99 -3.76 -3.80
C PHE A 113 -18.73 -4.94 -4.41
N TYR A 114 -18.82 -4.95 -5.74
CA TYR A 114 -19.42 -6.02 -6.52
C TYR A 114 -18.39 -6.55 -7.50
N VAL A 115 -18.24 -7.87 -7.52
CA VAL A 115 -17.40 -8.57 -8.48
C VAL A 115 -18.26 -9.50 -9.32
N VAL A 116 -18.01 -9.50 -10.63
CA VAL A 116 -18.63 -10.41 -11.58
C VAL A 116 -17.54 -11.22 -12.27
N LEU A 117 -17.81 -12.51 -12.48
CA LEU A 117 -16.88 -13.46 -13.08
C LEU A 117 -17.54 -14.14 -14.28
N LEU A 118 -16.77 -14.47 -15.31
CA LEU A 118 -17.19 -15.36 -16.38
C LEU A 118 -16.69 -16.78 -16.09
N SER A 119 -17.61 -17.73 -15.95
CA SER A 119 -17.34 -19.14 -15.57
C SER A 119 -17.45 -20.11 -16.74
#